data_AF-A0A519SHW6-F1
#
_entry.id   AF-A0A519SHW6-F1
#
_cell.length_a   1.000
_cell.length_b   1.000
_cell.length_c   1.000
_cell.angle_alpha   90.00
_cell.angle_beta   90.00
_cell.angle_gamma   90.00
#
_symmetry.space_group_name_H-M   'P 1'
#
loop_
_entity.id
_entity.type
_entity.pdbx_description
1 polymer ?
#
loop_
_entity_poly.entity_id
_entity_poly.type
_entity_poly.pdbx_seq_one_letter_code
_entity_poly.pdbx_strand_id
1 'polypeptide(L)'
;MTFAVQRVFWTYYTPDNILRGRHAHRATEHVLLAVAGRIIVTVESAAGALQVFRLESPHVGLYVPPNVWHTMQYSPGAVQLALASLPFAEEDYIREYDEFKAVWGAGGGS
;
A
#
# COMPACT_ATOMS: atom_id res chain seq x y z
N MET A 1 10.17 3.22 13.74
CA MET A 1 10.21 2.91 12.30
C MET A 1 11.13 1.73 12.10
N THR A 2 10.69 0.74 11.33
CA THR A 2 11.34 -0.58 11.23
C THR A 2 12.24 -0.74 10.01
N PHE A 3 12.50 0.33 9.25
CA PHE A 3 13.44 0.31 8.11
C PHE A 3 14.05 1.70 7.85
N ALA A 4 15.16 1.73 7.08
CA ALA A 4 15.76 2.96 6.58
C ALA A 4 15.04 3.45 5.31
N VAL A 5 14.63 4.70 5.27
CA VAL A 5 13.90 5.27 4.12
C VAL A 5 14.85 5.48 2.95
N GLN A 6 14.59 4.80 1.83
CA GLN A 6 15.38 4.93 0.60
C GLN A 6 14.62 5.68 -0.51
N ARG A 7 13.29 5.76 -0.41
CA ARG A 7 12.45 6.45 -1.38
C ARG A 7 11.25 7.10 -0.72
N VAL A 8 10.93 8.31 -1.14
CA VAL A 8 9.75 9.08 -0.71
C VAL A 8 8.99 9.54 -1.94
N PHE A 9 7.68 9.36 -1.94
CA PHE A 9 6.81 9.81 -3.01
C PHE A 9 5.45 10.21 -2.46
N TRP A 10 4.70 10.99 -3.24
CA TRP A 10 3.38 11.46 -2.83
C TRP A 10 2.36 11.33 -3.95
N THR A 11 1.10 11.18 -3.55
CA THR A 11 -0.06 11.14 -4.44
C THR A 11 -1.01 12.26 -4.01
N TYR A 12 -1.48 13.06 -4.96
CA TYR A 12 -2.40 14.17 -4.73
C TYR A 12 -3.35 14.33 -5.92
N TYR A 13 -4.41 15.13 -5.74
CA TYR A 13 -5.39 15.43 -6.79
C TYR A 13 -5.95 14.17 -7.50
N THR A 14 -6.23 13.14 -6.69
CA THR A 14 -6.86 11.91 -7.19
C THR A 14 -8.37 12.09 -7.26
N PRO A 15 -9.04 11.79 -8.38
CA PRO A 15 -10.49 11.85 -8.48
C PRO A 15 -11.18 10.93 -7.45
N ASP A 16 -12.25 11.42 -6.83
CA ASP A 16 -12.94 10.77 -5.70
C ASP A 16 -13.48 9.36 -6.00
N ASN A 17 -13.68 9.04 -7.28
CA ASN A 17 -14.24 7.77 -7.74
C ASN A 17 -13.19 6.75 -8.21
N ILE A 18 -11.89 7.04 -8.04
CA ILE A 18 -10.82 6.12 -8.46
C ILE A 18 -10.29 5.35 -7.26
N LEU A 19 -10.46 4.04 -7.30
CA LEU A 19 -9.69 3.10 -6.48
C LEU A 19 -8.27 3.01 -7.05
N ARG A 20 -7.28 3.59 -6.37
CA ARG A 20 -5.86 3.42 -6.72
C ARG A 20 -5.24 2.28 -5.90
N GLY A 21 -4.00 1.94 -6.22
CA GLY A 21 -3.34 0.74 -5.70
C GLY A 21 -3.56 -0.42 -6.66
N ARG A 22 -3.99 -1.58 -6.14
CA ARG A 22 -4.11 -2.85 -6.88
C ARG A 22 -2.76 -3.46 -7.23
N HIS A 23 -1.89 -3.51 -6.21
CA HIS A 23 -0.65 -4.22 -6.30
C HIS A 23 -0.19 -4.66 -4.91
N ALA A 24 0.78 -5.57 -4.91
CA ALA A 24 1.60 -5.90 -3.77
C ALA A 24 3.08 -5.67 -4.12
N HIS A 25 3.93 -5.72 -3.10
CA HIS A 25 5.38 -5.65 -3.24
C HIS A 25 6.03 -6.95 -2.75
N ARG A 26 7.08 -7.41 -3.44
CA ARG A 26 7.83 -8.61 -3.06
C ARG A 26 8.74 -8.36 -1.86
N ALA A 27 9.35 -7.19 -1.80
CA ALA A 27 10.34 -6.83 -0.78
C ALA A 27 10.11 -5.43 -0.19
N THR A 28 9.52 -4.49 -0.93
CA THR A 28 9.38 -3.12 -0.43
C THR A 28 8.35 -3.03 0.70
N GLU A 29 8.83 -2.69 1.89
CA GLU A 29 8.03 -2.17 2.99
C GLU A 29 7.65 -0.71 2.79
N HIS A 30 6.44 -0.33 3.21
CA HIS A 30 5.95 1.04 3.15
C HIS A 30 5.44 1.55 4.50
N VAL A 31 5.53 2.87 4.68
CA VAL A 31 4.69 3.62 5.64
C VAL A 31 3.87 4.62 4.84
N LEU A 32 2.54 4.51 4.92
CA LEU A 32 1.59 5.41 4.27
C LEU A 32 1.04 6.41 5.28
N LEU A 33 0.99 7.69 4.92
CA LEU A 33 0.46 8.76 5.76
C LEU A 33 -0.48 9.66 4.95
N ALA A 34 -1.54 10.15 5.58
CA ALA A 34 -2.35 11.25 5.05
C ALA A 34 -1.80 12.57 5.61
N VAL A 35 -1.09 13.35 4.79
CA VAL A 35 -0.60 14.67 5.21
C VAL A 35 -1.66 15.76 5.05
N ALA A 36 -2.67 15.51 4.21
CA ALA A 36 -3.89 16.29 4.11
C ALA A 36 -5.05 15.39 3.69
N GLY A 37 -6.27 15.76 4.08
CA GLY A 37 -7.48 15.01 3.76
C GLY A 37 -7.55 13.63 4.40
N ARG A 38 -8.32 12.73 3.79
CA ARG A 38 -8.53 11.36 4.26
C ARG A 38 -8.15 10.35 3.18
N ILE A 39 -7.51 9.27 3.61
CA ILE A 39 -7.21 8.11 2.78
C ILE A 39 -7.81 6.87 3.47
N ILE A 40 -8.61 6.10 2.73
CA ILE A 40 -9.04 4.77 3.15
C ILE A 40 -8.12 3.76 2.48
N VAL A 41 -7.37 3.01 3.28
CA VAL A 41 -6.49 1.95 2.80
C VAL A 41 -7.11 0.61 3.14
N THR A 42 -7.44 -0.17 2.11
CA THR A 42 -7.86 -1.57 2.27
C THR A 42 -6.67 -2.44 1.95
N VAL A 43 -6.30 -3.31 2.89
CA VAL A 43 -5.23 -4.30 2.74
C VAL A 43 -5.80 -5.70 2.79
N GLU A 44 -5.24 -6.58 1.98
CA GLU A 44 -5.50 -8.02 2.01
C GLU A 44 -4.17 -8.73 2.24
N SER A 45 -4.10 -9.50 3.32
CA SER A 45 -3.01 -10.44 3.55
C SER A 45 -3.07 -11.57 2.52
N ALA A 46 -1.96 -12.24 2.26
CA ALA A 46 -1.95 -13.35 1.33
C ALA A 46 -2.90 -14.51 1.73
N ALA A 47 -3.13 -14.70 3.04
CA ALA A 47 -4.12 -15.63 3.58
C ALA A 47 -5.59 -15.21 3.34
N GLY A 48 -5.83 -14.03 2.77
CA GLY A 48 -7.16 -13.52 2.43
C GLY A 48 -7.83 -12.68 3.53
N ALA A 49 -7.16 -12.46 4.67
CA ALA A 49 -7.70 -11.58 5.70
C ALA A 49 -7.68 -10.13 5.21
N LEU A 50 -8.85 -9.50 5.20
CA LEU A 50 -9.06 -8.11 4.81
C LEU A 50 -9.07 -7.19 6.03
N GLN A 51 -8.39 -6.05 5.93
CA GLN A 51 -8.42 -4.99 6.92
C GLN A 51 -8.57 -3.64 6.24
N VAL A 52 -9.30 -2.73 6.89
CA VAL A 52 -9.54 -1.37 6.39
C VAL A 52 -9.05 -0.37 7.41
N PHE A 53 -8.19 0.54 6.96
CA PHE A 53 -7.59 1.59 7.77
C PHE A 53 -8.00 2.95 7.25
N ARG A 54 -8.25 3.88 8.17
CA ARG A 54 -8.55 5.28 7.87
C ARG A 54 -7.39 6.16 8.33
N LEU A 55 -6.73 6.81 7.38
CA LEU A 55 -5.67 7.79 7.63
C LEU A 55 -6.24 9.18 7.44
N GLU A 56 -6.21 10.00 8.49
CA GLU A 56 -6.72 11.38 8.48
C GLU A 56 -5.91 12.31 9.39
N SER A 57 -4.72 11.86 9.83
CA SER A 57 -3.80 12.64 10.65
C SER A 57 -2.37 12.44 10.16
N PRO A 58 -1.57 13.52 10.00
CA PRO A 58 -0.18 13.43 9.58
C PRO A 58 0.73 12.76 10.62
N HIS A 59 0.23 12.58 11.85
CA HIS A 59 0.98 11.95 12.95
C HIS A 59 0.81 10.43 13.00
N VAL A 60 -0.08 9.86 12.17
CA VAL A 60 -0.38 8.43 12.13
C VAL A 60 0.03 7.88 10.77
N GLY A 61 0.96 6.93 10.79
CA GLY A 61 1.36 6.17 9.62
C GLY A 61 0.86 4.73 9.67
N LEU A 62 0.36 4.23 8.54
CA LEU A 62 0.10 2.81 8.34
C LEU A 62 1.33 2.14 7.78
N TYR A 63 1.91 1.21 8.55
CA TYR A 63 2.94 0.32 8.04
C TYR A 63 2.30 -0.77 7.18
N VAL A 64 2.82 -0.95 5.97
CA VAL A 64 2.40 -1.99 5.03
C VAL A 64 3.64 -2.85 4.74
N PRO A 65 3.70 -4.10 5.25
CA PRO A 65 4.80 -5.01 4.95
C PRO A 65 4.74 -5.51 3.50
N PRO A 66 5.76 -6.24 3.02
CA PRO A 66 5.70 -6.92 1.74
C PRO A 66 4.60 -7.99 1.76
N ASN A 67 4.25 -8.50 0.58
CA ASN A 67 3.27 -9.58 0.41
C ASN A 67 1.86 -9.21 0.91
N VAL A 68 1.54 -7.92 0.88
CA VAL A 68 0.22 -7.37 1.20
C VAL A 68 -0.33 -6.66 -0.02
N TRP A 69 -1.47 -7.16 -0.51
CA TRP A 69 -2.22 -6.49 -1.56
C TRP A 69 -2.95 -5.30 -0.96
N HIS A 70 -2.89 -4.14 -1.60
CA HIS A 70 -3.53 -2.96 -1.04
C HIS A 70 -4.15 -2.05 -2.10
N THR A 71 -5.18 -1.34 -1.67
CA THR A 71 -5.92 -0.35 -2.46
C THR A 71 -6.19 0.88 -1.62
N MET A 72 -6.31 2.03 -2.27
CA MET A 72 -6.51 3.33 -1.62
C MET A 72 -7.63 4.11 -2.29
N GLN A 73 -8.47 4.72 -1.46
CA GLN A 73 -9.47 5.70 -1.85
C GLN A 73 -9.15 7.03 -1.17
N TYR A 74 -9.32 8.12 -1.89
CA TYR A 74 -8.87 9.45 -1.50
C TYR A 74 -10.07 10.38 -1.40
N SER A 75 -10.14 11.19 -0.34
CA SER A 75 -11.08 12.31 -0.30
C SER A 75 -10.63 13.44 -1.24
N PRO A 76 -11.53 14.38 -1.58
CA PRO A 76 -11.14 15.62 -2.25
C PRO A 76 -9.99 16.31 -1.53
N GLY A 77 -8.95 16.71 -2.27
CA GLY A 77 -7.79 17.40 -1.72
C GLY A 77 -6.87 16.54 -0.84
N ALA A 78 -7.08 15.22 -0.78
CA ALA A 78 -6.18 14.34 -0.03
C ALA A 78 -4.78 14.31 -0.64
N VAL A 79 -3.78 14.26 0.25
CA VAL A 79 -2.37 14.10 -0.10
C VAL A 79 -1.81 12.93 0.70
N GLN A 80 -1.42 11.87 0.00
CA GLN A 80 -0.71 10.73 0.57
C GLN A 80 0.78 10.96 0.48
N LEU A 81 1.49 10.74 1.58
CA LEU A 81 2.94 10.52 1.60
C LEU A 81 3.21 9.03 1.77
N ALA A 82 4.13 8.49 0.98
CA ALA A 82 4.62 7.12 1.12
C ALA A 82 6.13 7.12 1.33
N LEU A 83 6.55 6.46 2.40
CA LEU A 83 7.95 6.18 2.71
C LEU A 83 8.22 4.72 2.35
N ALA A 84 9.23 4.46 1.55
CA ALA A 84 9.59 3.12 1.09
C ALA A 84 10.99 2.73 1.54
N SER A 85 11.13 1.47 1.94
CA SER A 85 12.39 0.85 2.39
C SER A 85 13.40 0.65 1.26
N LEU A 86 12.96 0.60 0.00
CA LEU A 86 13.80 0.31 -1.17
C LEU A 86 13.62 1.36 -2.30
N PRO A 87 14.63 1.52 -3.17
CA PRO A 87 14.49 2.25 -4.44
C PRO A 87 13.39 1.66 -5.32
N PHE A 88 12.98 2.40 -6.34
CA PHE A 88 12.03 1.89 -7.32
C PHE A 88 12.67 0.76 -8.15
N ALA A 89 11.99 -0.38 -8.21
CA ALA A 89 12.26 -1.49 -9.13
C ALA A 89 10.90 -2.00 -9.64
N GLU A 90 10.73 -2.11 -10.95
CA GLU A 90 9.45 -2.55 -11.53
C GLU A 90 9.19 -4.02 -11.19
N GLU A 91 10.24 -4.83 -11.06
CA GLU A 91 10.19 -6.27 -10.76
C GLU A 91 9.68 -6.57 -9.35
N ASP A 92 9.70 -5.57 -8.46
CA ASP A 92 9.17 -5.68 -7.11
C ASP A 92 7.63 -5.60 -7.08
N TYR A 93 7.00 -5.06 -8.12
CA TYR A 93 5.55 -4.92 -8.20
C TYR A 93 4.89 -6.21 -8.66
N ILE A 94 3.80 -6.58 -7.98
CA ILE A 94 2.84 -7.57 -8.48
C ILE A 94 1.53 -6.86 -8.71
N ARG A 95 1.18 -6.71 -10.00
CA ARG A 95 0.03 -5.92 -10.45
C ARG A 95 -1.22 -6.77 -10.73
N GLU A 96 -1.04 -8.07 -10.90
CA GLU A 96 -2.13 -9.01 -11.12
C GLU A 96 -2.51 -9.71 -9.81
N TYR A 97 -3.80 -9.71 -9.49
CA TYR A 97 -4.30 -10.29 -8.25
C TYR A 97 -4.13 -11.82 -8.23
N ASP A 98 -4.34 -12.46 -9.38
CA ASP A 98 -4.15 -13.91 -9.51
C ASP A 98 -2.68 -14.30 -9.30
N GLU A 99 -1.73 -13.48 -9.77
CA GLU A 99 -0.30 -13.66 -9.48
C GLU A 99 -0.02 -13.51 -7.98
N PHE A 100 -0.58 -12.48 -7.33
CA PHE A 100 -0.45 -12.29 -5.88
C PHE A 100 -0.93 -13.52 -5.10
N LYS A 101 -2.09 -14.09 -5.47
CA LYS A 101 -2.63 -15.30 -4.84
C LYS A 101 -1.84 -16.56 -5.20
N ALA A 102 -1.27 -16.66 -6.40
CA ALA A 102 -0.42 -17.78 -6.77
C ALA A 102 0.89 -17.80 -5.97
N VAL A 103 1.51 -16.63 -5.76
CA VAL A 103 2.80 -16.52 -5.06
C VAL A 103 2.66 -16.74 -3.55
N TRP A 104 1.60 -16.20 -2.92
CA TRP A 104 1.49 -16.21 -1.45
C TRP A 104 0.16 -16.72 -0.87
N GLY A 105 -0.79 -17.13 -1.72
CA GLY A 105 -2.04 -17.72 -1.25
C GLY A 105 -1.78 -18.97 -0.41
N ALA A 106 -2.75 -19.32 0.44
CA ALA A 106 -2.67 -20.39 1.44
C ALA A 106 -2.48 -21.83 0.90
N GLY A 107 -2.06 -22.01 -0.36
CA GLY A 107 -1.78 -23.29 -1.00
C GLY A 107 -0.39 -23.42 -1.63
N GLY A 108 0.50 -22.44 -1.48
CA GLY A 108 1.84 -22.42 -2.10
C GLY A 108 2.99 -23.00 -1.26
N GLY A 109 2.68 -23.80 -0.23
CA GLY A 109 3.68 -24.51 0.58
C GLY A 109 3.71 -25.99 0.26
N SER A 110 4.47 -26.38 -0.76
CA SER A 110 5.03 -27.72 -0.90
C SER A 110 6.51 -27.69 -0.52
#